data_AF-A0A2P7BRK5-F1
#
_entry.id   AF-A0A2P7BRK5-F1
#
_cell.length_a   1.000
_cell.length_b   1.000
_cell.length_c   1.000
_cell.angle_alpha   90.00
_cell.angle_beta   90.00
_cell.angle_gamma   90.00
#
_symmetry.space_group_name_H-M   'P 1'
#
loop_
_entity.id
_entity.type
_entity.pdbx_description
1 polymer ?
#
loop_
_entity_poly.entity_id
_entity_poly.type
_entity_poly.pdbx_seq_one_letter_code
_entity_poly.pdbx_strand_id
1 'polypeptide(L)'
;MALVRNRKAIRHVDYWPGFVDALSTLLLSIMFLLSVFVLAQFLLSQEITGKDAVLNRLNSQINELTQLLSLEQGNKQDLEDTIANLQASLTSAQNEQSRLQSLLSQGAGAGAAAEGKISELSTGLENEKQISARALSQVEILNQQIMALRKQIGALEEALNASETRDKESNTKIADLGKRLNVALAQRVQELNRYRSDFFGRLREILSDRENIRIVGDRFVFQSEVLFPSGTAVLNEAGSEEMKKLAVALIDLQKEIPDEINWVLRVDGHTDNVALSGTGQFKDNWELSSARAISVVKFLIANGVPANRLVAAGFGEFQPLEPGDTPEVRARNRRIELKLTER
;
A
#
# COMPACT_ATOMS: atom_id res chain seq x y z
N MET A 1 -131.48 23.02 -168.60
CA MET A 1 -131.49 24.47 -168.91
C MET A 1 -130.36 25.08 -168.10
N ALA A 2 -129.45 25.91 -168.60
CA ALA A 2 -129.31 26.64 -169.85
C ALA A 2 -127.80 27.01 -169.93
N LEU A 3 -127.12 26.83 -171.07
CA LEU A 3 -126.70 27.88 -172.02
C LEU A 3 -125.61 28.82 -171.42
N VAL A 4 -124.51 29.26 -172.05
CA VAL A 4 -124.09 29.34 -173.46
C VAL A 4 -122.78 30.16 -173.55
N ARG A 5 -121.98 29.89 -174.60
CA ARG A 5 -121.03 30.78 -175.35
C ARG A 5 -119.91 31.54 -174.58
N ASN A 6 -118.63 31.35 -174.93
CA ASN A 6 -117.92 31.75 -176.17
C ASN A 6 -117.67 33.28 -176.29
N ARG A 7 -116.41 33.73 -176.20
CA ARG A 7 -115.69 34.50 -177.26
C ARG A 7 -114.32 35.05 -176.80
N LYS A 8 -113.37 34.99 -177.76
CA LYS A 8 -112.14 35.79 -177.91
C LYS A 8 -112.27 37.26 -177.43
N ALA A 9 -111.20 37.80 -176.86
CA ALA A 9 -110.49 38.99 -177.39
C ALA A 9 -109.16 39.27 -176.66
N ILE A 10 -108.30 39.96 -177.40
CA ILE A 10 -106.92 40.40 -177.19
C ILE A 10 -106.78 41.50 -176.09
N ARG A 11 -105.56 41.60 -175.49
CA ARG A 11 -104.75 42.80 -175.09
C ARG A 11 -104.49 43.10 -173.59
N HIS A 12 -103.22 43.53 -173.39
CA HIS A 12 -102.60 44.41 -172.37
C HIS A 12 -101.79 43.83 -171.18
N VAL A 13 -100.73 44.60 -170.91
CA VAL A 13 -99.56 44.47 -170.04
C VAL A 13 -99.79 45.28 -168.76
N ASP A 14 -99.24 44.86 -167.61
CA ASP A 14 -98.80 45.75 -166.51
C ASP A 14 -97.73 45.08 -165.62
N TYR A 15 -96.79 45.91 -165.13
CA TYR A 15 -95.56 45.60 -164.41
C TYR A 15 -95.69 46.01 -162.90
N TRP A 16 -95.04 45.29 -161.94
CA TRP A 16 -94.72 45.63 -160.49
C TRP A 16 -95.43 44.81 -159.36
N PRO A 17 -94.83 44.43 -158.18
CA PRO A 17 -93.47 43.97 -157.79
C PRO A 17 -93.42 42.60 -157.03
N GLY A 18 -92.25 41.95 -156.99
CA GLY A 18 -91.96 40.75 -156.18
C GLY A 18 -90.73 40.85 -155.25
N PHE A 19 -90.19 42.06 -155.01
CA PHE A 19 -88.91 42.24 -154.28
C PHE A 19 -89.04 42.37 -152.74
N VAL A 20 -90.26 42.50 -152.21
CA VAL A 20 -90.49 42.73 -150.76
C VAL A 20 -90.35 41.45 -149.93
N ASP A 21 -90.51 40.27 -150.53
CA ASP A 21 -90.52 38.99 -149.79
C ASP A 21 -89.10 38.46 -149.48
N ALA A 22 -88.12 38.79 -150.32
CA ALA A 22 -86.72 38.39 -150.11
C ALA A 22 -85.99 39.26 -149.06
N LEU A 23 -86.38 40.53 -148.90
CA LEU A 23 -85.75 41.45 -147.93
C LEU A 23 -86.27 41.22 -146.50
N SER A 24 -87.54 40.88 -146.33
CA SER A 24 -88.14 40.62 -145.00
C SER A 24 -87.62 39.32 -144.37
N THR A 25 -87.46 38.26 -145.18
CA THR A 25 -86.93 36.96 -144.75
C THR A 25 -85.45 37.01 -144.38
N LEU A 26 -84.66 37.85 -145.05
CA LEU A 26 -83.24 38.07 -144.75
C LEU A 26 -83.05 38.91 -143.47
N LEU A 27 -83.94 39.86 -143.19
CA LEU A 27 -83.93 40.64 -141.94
C LEU A 27 -84.34 39.77 -140.73
N LEU A 28 -85.33 38.89 -140.92
CA LEU A 28 -85.76 37.92 -139.91
C LEU A 28 -84.68 36.88 -139.59
N SER A 29 -83.94 36.41 -140.59
CA SER A 29 -82.83 35.45 -140.36
C SER A 29 -81.64 36.11 -139.66
N ILE A 30 -81.29 37.35 -140.01
CA ILE A 30 -80.22 38.11 -139.33
C ILE A 30 -80.61 38.42 -137.89
N MET A 31 -81.85 38.85 -137.63
CA MET A 31 -82.35 39.07 -136.27
C MET A 31 -82.36 37.77 -135.45
N PHE A 32 -82.74 36.63 -136.06
CA PHE A 32 -82.68 35.33 -135.40
C PHE A 32 -81.24 34.91 -135.05
N LEU A 33 -80.30 35.09 -135.96
CA LEU A 33 -78.88 34.74 -135.76
C LEU A 33 -78.22 35.64 -134.71
N LEU A 34 -78.51 36.96 -134.72
CA LEU A 34 -78.10 37.88 -133.66
C LEU A 34 -78.71 37.52 -132.31
N SER A 35 -79.99 37.12 -132.27
CA SER A 35 -80.64 36.71 -131.03
C SER A 35 -80.03 35.43 -130.47
N VAL A 36 -79.72 34.45 -131.32
CA VAL A 36 -79.02 33.21 -130.90
C VAL A 36 -77.61 33.52 -130.41
N PHE A 37 -76.89 34.42 -131.07
CA PHE A 37 -75.55 34.83 -130.66
C PHE A 37 -75.55 35.58 -129.32
N VAL A 38 -76.48 36.51 -129.12
CA VAL A 38 -76.66 37.22 -127.84
C VAL A 38 -77.07 36.24 -126.74
N LEU A 39 -77.94 35.27 -127.03
CA LEU A 39 -78.31 34.22 -126.10
C LEU A 39 -77.11 33.32 -125.75
N ALA A 40 -76.27 32.97 -126.72
CA ALA A 40 -75.06 32.19 -126.51
C ALA A 40 -74.01 32.97 -125.70
N GLN A 41 -73.80 34.26 -125.99
CA GLN A 41 -72.94 35.12 -125.19
C GLN A 41 -73.47 35.31 -123.77
N PHE A 42 -74.79 35.44 -123.61
CA PHE A 42 -75.42 35.54 -122.31
C PHE A 42 -75.24 34.26 -121.48
N LEU A 43 -75.44 33.08 -122.09
CA LEU A 43 -75.21 31.78 -121.45
C LEU A 43 -73.73 31.56 -121.10
N LEU A 44 -72.80 31.89 -121.99
CA LEU A 44 -71.36 31.77 -121.75
C LEU A 44 -70.88 32.76 -120.69
N SER A 45 -71.40 33.99 -120.68
CA SER A 45 -71.14 34.97 -119.62
C SER A 45 -71.69 34.48 -118.29
N GLN A 46 -72.89 33.89 -118.24
CA GLN A 46 -73.40 33.27 -117.00
C GLN A 46 -72.51 32.12 -116.53
N GLU A 47 -71.98 31.30 -117.44
CA GLU A 47 -71.12 30.17 -117.07
C GLU A 47 -69.72 30.62 -116.60
N ILE A 48 -69.13 31.65 -117.23
CA ILE A 48 -67.84 32.23 -116.81
C ILE A 48 -68.01 33.02 -115.52
N THR A 49 -69.02 33.88 -115.39
CA THR A 49 -69.32 34.61 -114.15
C THR A 49 -69.66 33.64 -113.01
N GLY A 50 -70.31 32.52 -113.30
CA GLY A 50 -70.54 31.43 -112.35
C GLY A 50 -69.25 30.74 -111.91
N LYS A 51 -68.36 30.40 -112.86
CA LYS A 51 -67.03 29.83 -112.57
C LYS A 51 -66.15 30.80 -111.78
N ASP A 52 -66.17 32.09 -112.11
CA ASP A 52 -65.43 33.14 -111.40
C ASP A 52 -65.98 33.33 -109.97
N ALA A 53 -67.31 33.26 -109.79
CA ALA A 53 -67.92 33.30 -108.47
C ALA A 53 -67.53 32.07 -107.62
N VAL A 54 -67.48 30.88 -108.22
CA VAL A 54 -67.02 29.64 -107.56
C VAL A 54 -65.54 29.70 -107.22
N LEU A 55 -64.68 30.18 -108.14
CA LEU A 55 -63.25 30.36 -107.90
C LEU A 55 -62.98 31.40 -106.81
N ASN A 56 -63.69 32.53 -106.80
CA ASN A 56 -63.58 33.54 -105.74
C ASN A 56 -64.03 32.99 -104.39
N ARG A 57 -65.10 32.19 -104.34
CA ARG A 57 -65.55 31.51 -103.12
C ARG A 57 -64.54 30.49 -102.63
N LEU A 58 -63.99 29.67 -103.52
CA LEU A 58 -62.92 28.71 -103.19
C LEU A 58 -61.66 29.42 -102.70
N ASN A 59 -61.26 30.53 -103.34
CA ASN A 59 -60.09 31.30 -102.93
C ASN A 59 -60.31 31.96 -101.55
N SER A 60 -61.52 32.45 -101.28
CA SER A 60 -61.92 32.91 -99.95
C SER A 60 -61.86 31.79 -98.90
N GLN A 61 -62.36 30.59 -99.23
CA GLN A 61 -62.31 29.42 -98.34
C GLN A 61 -60.87 28.94 -98.10
N ILE A 62 -60.01 28.97 -99.12
CA ILE A 62 -58.59 28.64 -98.99
C ILE A 62 -57.89 29.66 -98.08
N ASN A 63 -58.18 30.96 -98.22
CA ASN A 63 -57.64 31.99 -97.35
C ASN A 63 -58.11 31.81 -95.90
N GLU A 64 -59.40 31.51 -95.69
CA GLU A 64 -59.96 31.23 -94.36
C GLU A 64 -59.33 29.99 -93.72
N LEU A 65 -59.19 28.90 -94.47
CA LEU A 65 -58.51 27.68 -94.02
C LEU A 65 -57.03 27.90 -93.74
N THR A 66 -56.35 28.74 -94.54
CA THR A 66 -54.94 29.08 -94.32
C THR A 66 -54.79 29.91 -93.03
N GLN A 67 -55.73 30.83 -92.77
CA GLN A 67 -55.75 31.62 -91.54
C GLN A 67 -56.06 30.76 -90.31
N LEU A 68 -57.00 29.81 -90.41
CA LEU A 68 -57.29 28.83 -89.36
C LEU A 68 -56.10 27.90 -89.11
N LEU A 69 -55.45 27.42 -90.18
CA LEU A 69 -54.26 26.57 -90.06
C LEU A 69 -53.10 27.33 -89.40
N SER A 70 -52.90 28.61 -89.74
CA SER A 70 -51.91 29.46 -89.10
C SER A 70 -52.21 29.69 -87.61
N LEU A 71 -53.49 29.85 -87.25
CA LEU A 71 -53.91 29.99 -85.85
C LEU A 71 -53.71 28.69 -85.07
N GLU A 72 -54.09 27.55 -85.64
CA GLU A 72 -53.85 26.22 -85.07
C GLU A 72 -52.35 25.94 -84.90
N GLN A 73 -51.52 26.29 -85.89
CA GLN A 73 -50.06 26.19 -85.78
C GLN A 73 -49.50 27.10 -84.69
N GLY A 74 -50.03 28.32 -84.54
CA GLY A 74 -49.68 29.24 -83.44
C GLY A 74 -50.05 28.68 -82.07
N ASN A 75 -51.29 28.21 -81.90
CA ASN A 75 -51.76 27.59 -80.66
C ASN A 75 -50.94 26.34 -80.31
N LYS A 76 -50.59 25.52 -81.31
CA LYS A 76 -49.72 24.36 -81.12
C LYS A 76 -48.33 24.78 -80.63
N GLN A 77 -47.74 25.83 -81.22
CA GLN A 77 -46.45 26.35 -80.76
C GLN A 77 -46.54 26.87 -79.32
N ASP A 78 -47.60 27.62 -78.97
CA ASP A 78 -47.82 28.11 -77.61
C ASP A 78 -47.97 26.96 -76.59
N LEU A 79 -48.63 25.86 -76.98
CA LEU A 79 -48.75 24.64 -76.18
C LEU A 79 -47.39 23.93 -76.01
N GLU A 80 -46.59 23.84 -77.08
CA GLU A 80 -45.24 23.28 -77.02
C GLU A 80 -44.33 24.11 -76.09
N ASP A 81 -44.40 25.44 -76.17
CA ASP A 81 -43.65 26.36 -75.32
C ASP A 81 -44.09 26.29 -73.85
N THR A 82 -45.40 26.20 -73.58
CA THR A 82 -45.91 26.01 -72.21
C THR A 82 -45.53 24.66 -71.63
N ILE A 83 -45.57 23.57 -72.41
CA ILE A 83 -45.07 22.26 -71.99
C ILE A 83 -43.58 22.33 -71.66
N ALA A 84 -42.77 22.98 -72.51
CA ALA A 84 -41.33 23.15 -72.26
C ALA A 84 -41.07 23.93 -70.96
N ASN A 85 -41.80 25.02 -70.73
CA ASN A 85 -41.71 25.82 -69.49
C ASN A 85 -42.14 25.04 -68.24
N LEU A 86 -43.23 24.25 -68.34
CA LEU A 86 -43.70 23.40 -67.25
C LEU A 86 -42.71 22.27 -66.94
N GLN A 87 -42.11 21.65 -67.97
CA GLN A 87 -41.07 20.65 -67.80
C GLN A 87 -39.81 21.23 -67.14
N ALA A 88 -39.38 22.43 -67.54
CA ALA A 88 -38.27 23.12 -66.91
C ALA A 88 -38.57 23.45 -65.43
N SER A 89 -39.78 23.92 -65.14
CA SER A 89 -40.23 24.23 -63.77
C SER A 89 -40.32 22.99 -62.90
N LEU A 90 -40.86 21.88 -63.42
CA LEU A 90 -40.92 20.60 -62.72
C LEU A 90 -39.52 20.07 -62.41
N THR A 91 -38.60 20.15 -63.37
CA THR A 91 -37.21 19.74 -63.19
C THR A 91 -36.52 20.57 -62.09
N SER A 92 -36.76 21.89 -62.08
CA SER A 92 -36.26 22.79 -61.03
C SER A 92 -36.81 22.43 -59.65
N ALA A 93 -38.12 22.17 -59.55
CA ALA A 93 -38.77 21.76 -58.30
C ALA A 93 -38.27 20.40 -57.79
N GLN A 94 -38.07 19.42 -58.69
CA GLN A 94 -37.49 18.11 -58.36
C GLN A 94 -36.05 18.22 -57.85
N ASN A 95 -35.25 19.11 -58.45
CA ASN A 95 -33.89 19.39 -58.00
C ASN A 95 -33.88 20.03 -56.60
N GLU A 96 -34.76 21.01 -56.35
CA GLU A 96 -34.87 21.64 -55.03
C GLU A 96 -35.38 20.66 -53.96
N GLN A 97 -36.35 19.81 -54.30
CA GLN A 97 -36.79 18.72 -53.40
C GLN A 97 -35.62 17.78 -53.07
N SER A 98 -34.85 17.36 -54.07
CA SER A 98 -33.68 16.48 -53.87
C SER A 98 -32.63 17.14 -52.99
N ARG A 99 -32.39 18.45 -53.19
CA ARG A 99 -31.48 19.25 -52.36
C ARG A 99 -31.98 19.34 -50.91
N LEU A 100 -33.25 19.66 -50.69
CA LEU A 100 -33.85 19.73 -49.36
C LEU A 100 -33.82 18.38 -48.65
N GLN A 101 -34.09 17.28 -49.37
CA GLN A 101 -34.00 15.92 -48.83
C GLN A 101 -32.57 15.56 -48.41
N SER A 102 -31.57 16.00 -49.18
CA SER A 102 -30.15 15.86 -48.83
C SER A 102 -29.79 16.67 -47.57
N LEU A 103 -30.25 17.92 -47.46
CA LEU A 103 -30.02 18.75 -46.27
C LEU A 103 -30.71 18.19 -45.01
N LEU A 104 -31.93 17.68 -45.14
CA LEU A 104 -32.66 17.02 -44.04
C LEU A 104 -31.95 15.76 -43.55
N SER A 105 -31.46 14.92 -44.47
CA SER A 105 -30.71 13.70 -44.10
C SER A 105 -29.35 14.02 -43.47
N GLN A 106 -28.64 15.04 -43.94
CA GLN A 106 -27.43 15.55 -43.30
C GLN A 106 -27.71 16.12 -41.90
N GLY A 107 -28.77 16.92 -41.75
CA GLY A 107 -29.19 17.49 -40.46
C GLY A 107 -29.58 16.41 -39.45
N ALA A 108 -30.35 15.40 -39.88
CA ALA A 108 -30.70 14.24 -39.05
C ALA A 108 -29.46 13.44 -38.62
N GLY A 109 -28.49 13.24 -39.53
CA GLY A 109 -27.22 12.59 -39.21
C GLY A 109 -26.37 13.38 -38.19
N ALA A 110 -26.30 14.71 -38.34
CA ALA A 110 -25.63 15.58 -37.39
C ALA A 110 -26.30 15.57 -36.00
N GLY A 111 -27.64 15.54 -35.96
CA GLY A 111 -28.41 15.40 -34.71
C GLY A 111 -28.12 14.09 -33.98
N ALA A 112 -28.16 12.96 -34.70
CA ALA A 112 -27.85 11.64 -34.13
C ALA A 112 -26.39 11.56 -33.62
N ALA A 113 -25.44 12.17 -34.34
CA ALA A 113 -24.04 12.23 -33.89
C ALA A 113 -23.89 13.08 -32.62
N ALA A 114 -24.61 14.20 -32.50
CA ALA A 114 -24.62 15.03 -31.31
C ALA A 114 -25.24 14.31 -30.11
N GLU A 115 -26.37 13.61 -30.29
CA GLU A 115 -26.99 12.78 -29.25
C GLU A 115 -26.06 11.65 -28.78
N GLY A 116 -25.38 10.97 -29.71
CA GLY A 116 -24.37 9.96 -29.37
C GLY A 116 -23.26 10.53 -28.49
N LYS A 117 -22.75 11.73 -28.84
CA LYS A 117 -21.69 12.40 -28.07
C LYS A 117 -22.16 12.89 -26.70
N ILE A 118 -23.42 13.36 -26.59
CA ILE A 118 -24.03 13.73 -25.30
C ILE A 118 -24.16 12.51 -24.40
N SER A 119 -24.62 11.37 -24.95
CA SER A 119 -24.73 10.13 -24.19
C SER A 119 -23.37 9.63 -23.70
N GLU A 120 -22.34 9.70 -24.54
CA GLU A 120 -20.96 9.34 -24.18
C GLU A 120 -20.41 10.23 -23.07
N LEU A 121 -20.52 11.56 -23.21
CA LEU A 121 -20.07 12.52 -22.21
C LEU A 121 -20.84 12.39 -20.90
N SER A 122 -22.16 12.17 -20.96
CA SER A 122 -22.99 11.94 -19.77
C SER A 122 -22.56 10.68 -19.01
N THR A 123 -22.24 9.61 -19.75
CA THR A 123 -21.74 8.35 -19.16
C THR A 123 -20.35 8.56 -18.54
N GLY A 124 -19.47 9.30 -19.21
CA GLY A 124 -18.16 9.67 -18.68
C GLY A 124 -18.25 10.48 -17.39
N LEU A 125 -19.11 11.49 -17.36
CA LEU A 125 -19.33 12.34 -16.19
C LEU A 125 -19.89 11.53 -15.00
N GLU A 126 -20.82 10.61 -15.25
CA GLU A 126 -21.38 9.76 -14.20
C GLU A 126 -20.31 8.82 -13.61
N ASN A 127 -19.47 8.23 -14.46
CA ASN A 127 -18.33 7.43 -14.01
C ASN A 127 -17.35 8.24 -13.16
N GLU A 128 -17.03 9.46 -13.58
CA GLU A 128 -16.13 10.34 -12.84
C GLU A 128 -16.72 10.74 -11.48
N LYS A 129 -18.02 11.05 -11.41
CA LYS A 129 -18.73 11.31 -10.15
C LYS A 129 -18.67 10.10 -9.21
N GLN A 130 -18.87 8.89 -9.72
CA GLN A 130 -18.78 7.68 -8.90
C GLN A 130 -17.37 7.44 -8.38
N ILE A 131 -16.34 7.66 -9.20
CA ILE A 131 -14.94 7.56 -8.77
C ILE A 131 -14.64 8.60 -7.69
N SER A 132 -15.07 9.85 -7.89
CA SER A 132 -14.91 10.93 -6.91
C SER A 132 -15.61 10.61 -5.59
N ALA A 133 -16.85 10.12 -5.63
CA ALA A 133 -17.60 9.70 -4.43
C ALA A 133 -16.89 8.57 -3.68
N ARG A 134 -16.35 7.57 -4.39
CA ARG A 134 -15.54 6.50 -3.78
C ARG A 134 -14.26 7.05 -3.15
N ALA A 135 -13.56 7.94 -3.83
CA ALA A 135 -12.35 8.57 -3.32
C ALA A 135 -12.62 9.38 -2.03
N LEU A 136 -13.71 10.14 -1.99
CA LEU A 136 -14.13 10.87 -0.78
C LEU A 136 -14.41 9.92 0.39
N SER A 137 -15.12 8.81 0.14
CA SER A 137 -15.36 7.80 1.18
C SER A 137 -14.06 7.17 1.69
N GLN A 138 -13.09 6.93 0.80
CA GLN A 138 -11.78 6.39 1.17
C GLN A 138 -10.97 7.38 2.02
N VAL A 139 -11.01 8.67 1.67
CA VAL A 139 -10.37 9.74 2.46
C VAL A 139 -10.98 9.83 3.85
N GLU A 140 -12.30 9.72 3.98
CA GLU A 140 -12.97 9.73 5.29
C GLU A 140 -12.55 8.56 6.17
N ILE A 141 -12.50 7.34 5.61
CA ILE A 141 -12.01 6.15 6.32
C ILE A 141 -10.54 6.31 6.73
N LEU A 142 -9.69 6.80 5.83
CA LEU A 142 -8.27 7.05 6.14
C LEU A 142 -8.12 8.08 7.26
N ASN A 143 -8.94 9.13 7.27
CA ASN A 143 -8.91 10.12 8.33
C ASN A 143 -9.32 9.52 9.69
N GLN A 144 -10.35 8.68 9.71
CA GLN A 144 -10.73 7.92 10.91
C GLN A 144 -9.61 7.00 11.39
N GLN A 145 -8.92 6.31 10.48
CA GLN A 145 -7.76 5.47 10.81
C GLN A 145 -6.60 6.30 11.37
N ILE A 146 -6.29 7.45 10.79
CA ILE A 146 -5.25 8.36 11.28
C ILE A 146 -5.57 8.85 12.69
N MET A 147 -6.83 9.21 12.97
CA MET A 147 -7.25 9.58 14.33
C MET A 147 -7.09 8.44 15.33
N ALA A 148 -7.46 7.21 14.94
CA ALA A 148 -7.28 6.03 15.78
C ALA A 148 -5.80 5.76 16.08
N LEU A 149 -4.93 5.85 15.07
CA LEU A 149 -3.47 5.70 15.22
C LEU A 149 -2.88 6.79 16.12
N ARG A 150 -3.29 8.05 15.96
CA ARG A 150 -2.85 9.14 16.85
C ARG A 150 -3.24 8.89 18.31
N LYS A 151 -4.45 8.36 18.56
CA LYS A 151 -4.89 7.97 19.90
C LYS A 151 -4.05 6.83 20.47
N GLN A 152 -3.72 5.82 19.66
CA GLN A 152 -2.85 4.72 20.07
C GLN A 152 -1.43 5.20 20.41
N ILE A 153 -0.86 6.11 19.61
CA ILE A 153 0.45 6.71 19.87
C ILE A 153 0.44 7.48 21.19
N GLY A 154 -0.59 8.30 21.45
CA GLY A 154 -0.71 9.01 22.73
C GLY A 154 -0.78 8.06 23.94
N ALA A 155 -1.55 6.98 23.84
CA ALA A 155 -1.64 5.97 24.90
C ALA A 155 -0.30 5.23 25.13
N LEU A 156 0.46 4.96 24.06
CA LEU A 156 1.80 4.37 24.15
C LEU A 156 2.80 5.34 24.80
N GLU A 157 2.74 6.63 24.48
CA GLU A 157 3.59 7.65 25.08
C GLU A 157 3.32 7.81 26.58
N GLU A 158 2.05 7.83 26.99
CA GLU A 158 1.66 7.84 28.40
C GLU A 158 2.15 6.58 29.14
N ALA A 159 2.01 5.41 28.52
CA ALA A 159 2.50 4.15 29.09
C ALA A 159 4.03 4.11 29.23
N LEU A 160 4.75 4.64 28.24
CA LEU A 160 6.21 4.75 28.25
C LEU A 160 6.68 5.69 29.36
N ASN A 161 6.09 6.89 29.46
CA ASN A 161 6.41 7.85 30.52
C ASN A 161 6.14 7.28 31.91
N ALA A 162 5.04 6.55 32.09
CA ALA A 162 4.75 5.86 33.35
C ALA A 162 5.79 4.76 33.65
N SER A 163 6.24 4.00 32.66
CA SER A 163 7.29 2.99 32.82
C SER A 163 8.63 3.61 33.21
N GLU A 164 9.07 4.64 32.50
CA GLU A 164 10.33 5.34 32.81
C GLU A 164 10.34 5.92 34.22
N THR A 165 9.20 6.44 34.68
CA THR A 165 9.06 6.95 36.05
C THR A 165 9.23 5.81 37.07
N ARG A 166 8.59 4.65 36.86
CA ARG A 166 8.76 3.48 37.73
C ARG A 166 10.19 2.94 37.73
N ASP A 167 10.87 2.97 36.59
CA ASP A 167 12.25 2.52 36.49
C ASP A 167 13.19 3.46 37.25
N LYS A 168 12.98 4.78 37.15
CA LYS A 168 13.71 5.77 37.97
C LYS A 168 13.48 5.56 39.47
N GLU A 169 12.24 5.33 39.89
CA GLU A 169 11.92 5.01 41.29
C GLU A 169 12.55 3.69 41.75
N SER A 170 12.57 2.67 40.91
CA SER A 170 13.17 1.38 41.24
C SER A 170 14.69 1.48 41.36
N ASN A 171 15.33 2.22 40.45
CA ASN A 171 16.78 2.47 40.51
C ASN A 171 17.18 3.27 41.75
N THR A 172 16.39 4.28 42.16
CA THR A 172 16.67 5.00 43.40
C THR A 172 16.51 4.12 44.64
N LYS A 173 15.50 3.24 44.67
CA LYS A 173 15.34 2.22 45.74
C LYS A 173 16.52 1.25 45.79
N ILE A 174 16.97 0.73 44.65
CA ILE A 174 18.13 -0.16 44.57
C ILE A 174 19.39 0.53 45.09
N ALA A 175 19.62 1.79 44.69
CA ALA A 175 20.75 2.56 45.17
C ALA A 175 20.71 2.82 46.69
N ASP A 176 19.52 3.11 47.25
CA ASP A 176 19.32 3.27 48.68
C ASP A 176 19.57 1.96 49.45
N LEU A 177 19.00 0.85 48.97
CA LEU A 177 19.23 -0.48 49.53
C LEU A 177 20.71 -0.87 49.50
N GLY A 178 21.41 -0.61 48.39
CA GLY A 178 22.84 -0.84 48.27
C GLY A 178 23.66 -0.04 49.29
N LYS A 179 23.32 1.23 49.51
CA LYS A 179 23.96 2.05 50.55
C LYS A 179 23.72 1.49 51.95
N ARG A 180 22.47 1.15 52.29
CA ARG A 180 22.12 0.58 53.60
C ARG A 180 22.84 -0.74 53.86
N LEU A 181 22.90 -1.61 52.85
CA LEU A 181 23.60 -2.89 52.95
C LEU A 181 25.10 -2.69 53.18
N ASN A 182 25.73 -1.77 52.45
CA ASN A 182 27.15 -1.46 52.64
C ASN A 182 27.44 -0.92 54.04
N VAL A 183 26.57 -0.04 54.56
CA VAL A 183 26.70 0.47 55.94
C VAL A 183 26.53 -0.65 56.97
N ALA A 184 25.51 -1.50 56.81
CA ALA A 184 25.28 -2.64 57.70
C ALA A 184 26.44 -3.64 57.68
N LEU A 185 27.01 -3.92 56.50
CA LEU A 185 28.17 -4.79 56.35
C LEU A 185 29.41 -4.18 57.03
N ALA A 186 29.66 -2.89 56.83
CA ALA A 186 30.77 -2.19 57.47
C ALA A 186 30.66 -2.22 59.00
N GLN A 187 29.46 -2.00 59.54
CA GLN A 187 29.18 -2.12 60.98
C GLN A 187 29.48 -3.53 61.49
N ARG A 188 29.01 -4.58 60.78
CA ARG A 188 29.25 -5.96 61.19
C ARG A 188 30.73 -6.32 61.19
N VAL A 189 31.48 -5.91 60.16
CA VAL A 189 32.94 -6.11 60.08
C VAL A 189 33.66 -5.36 61.21
N GLN A 190 33.21 -4.16 61.57
CA GLN A 190 33.79 -3.41 62.68
C GLN A 190 33.52 -4.09 64.04
N GLU A 191 32.29 -4.58 64.26
CA GLU A 191 31.95 -5.37 65.45
C GLU A 191 32.84 -6.60 65.57
N LEU A 192 32.95 -7.39 64.50
CA LEU A 192 33.82 -8.58 64.42
C LEU A 192 35.27 -8.25 64.79
N ASN A 193 35.82 -7.16 64.23
CA ASN A 193 37.19 -6.74 64.53
C ASN A 193 37.37 -6.30 65.99
N ARG A 194 36.38 -5.61 66.57
CA ARG A 194 36.39 -5.21 67.99
C ARG A 194 36.41 -6.44 68.90
N TYR A 195 35.46 -7.36 68.72
CA TYR A 195 35.40 -8.59 69.51
C TYR A 195 36.67 -9.42 69.38
N ARG A 196 37.21 -9.54 68.17
CA ARG A 196 38.51 -10.21 67.95
C ARG A 196 39.61 -9.57 68.81
N SER A 197 39.66 -8.23 68.87
CA SER A 197 40.69 -7.50 69.60
C SER A 197 40.53 -7.62 71.12
N ASP A 198 39.30 -7.48 71.64
CA ASP A 198 38.97 -7.63 73.06
C ASP A 198 39.24 -9.07 73.54
N PHE A 199 38.86 -10.06 72.73
CA PHE A 199 39.14 -11.48 72.97
C PHE A 199 40.64 -11.76 73.04
N PHE A 200 41.41 -11.31 72.04
CA PHE A 200 42.86 -11.51 72.02
C PHE A 200 43.58 -10.79 73.17
N GLY A 201 43.07 -9.63 73.60
CA GLY A 201 43.59 -8.92 74.77
C GLY A 201 43.48 -9.75 76.05
N ARG A 202 42.31 -10.32 76.32
CA ARG A 202 42.06 -11.17 77.50
C ARG A 202 42.83 -12.49 77.44
N LEU A 203 42.83 -13.13 76.27
CA LEU A 203 43.58 -14.38 76.10
C LEU A 203 45.09 -14.14 76.24
N ARG A 204 45.59 -12.98 75.78
CA ARG A 204 46.96 -12.54 76.04
C ARG A 204 47.19 -12.37 77.53
N GLU A 205 46.33 -11.69 78.27
CA GLU A 205 46.49 -11.48 79.72
C GLU A 205 46.63 -12.81 80.48
N ILE A 206 45.80 -13.80 80.17
CA ILE A 206 45.84 -15.14 80.81
C ILE A 206 47.12 -15.94 80.44
N LEU A 207 47.69 -15.68 79.28
CA LEU A 207 48.85 -16.41 78.74
C LEU A 207 50.18 -15.65 78.84
N SER A 208 50.18 -14.39 79.28
CA SER A 208 51.38 -13.52 79.30
C SER A 208 52.41 -13.89 80.36
N ASP A 209 52.00 -14.58 81.42
CA ASP A 209 52.86 -14.93 82.57
C ASP A 209 53.59 -16.27 82.38
N ARG A 210 53.83 -16.68 81.13
CA ARG A 210 54.31 -18.03 80.80
C ARG A 210 55.53 -17.99 79.90
N GLU A 211 56.65 -18.51 80.42
CA GLU A 211 57.95 -18.53 79.72
C GLU A 211 57.92 -19.32 78.39
N ASN A 212 56.98 -20.25 78.24
CA ASN A 212 56.91 -21.19 77.12
C ASN A 212 55.96 -20.78 75.98
N ILE A 213 55.35 -19.59 76.05
CA ILE A 213 54.40 -19.10 75.03
C ILE A 213 54.96 -17.86 74.36
N ARG A 214 55.03 -17.87 73.02
CA ARG A 214 55.37 -16.68 72.23
C ARG A 214 54.14 -16.15 71.53
N ILE A 215 53.95 -14.83 71.60
CA ILE A 215 52.85 -14.15 70.91
C ILE A 215 53.42 -13.50 69.65
N VAL A 216 52.91 -13.91 68.48
CA VAL A 216 53.29 -13.35 67.18
C VAL A 216 52.02 -12.83 66.49
N GLY A 217 51.82 -11.51 66.54
CA GLY A 217 50.58 -10.90 66.04
C GLY A 217 49.35 -11.37 66.82
N ASP A 218 48.48 -12.12 66.15
CA ASP A 218 47.23 -12.72 66.67
C ASP A 218 47.36 -14.23 66.94
N ARG A 219 48.59 -14.77 66.96
CA ARG A 219 48.85 -16.20 67.14
C ARG A 219 49.59 -16.47 68.43
N PHE A 220 49.17 -17.53 69.13
CA PHE A 220 49.89 -18.10 70.26
C PHE A 220 50.72 -19.28 69.78
N VAL A 221 52.03 -19.17 69.94
CA VAL A 221 52.99 -20.17 69.46
C VAL A 221 53.55 -20.95 70.65
N PHE A 222 53.29 -22.25 70.65
CA PHE A 222 53.83 -23.22 71.61
C PHE A 222 54.92 -24.04 70.94
N GLN A 223 56.08 -24.16 71.57
CA GLN A 223 57.11 -25.08 71.08
C GLN A 223 56.63 -26.53 71.24
N SER A 224 56.86 -27.36 70.22
CA SER A 224 56.36 -28.73 70.22
C SER A 224 56.95 -29.56 71.35
N GLU A 225 58.19 -29.31 71.76
CA GLU A 225 58.90 -30.03 72.83
C GLU A 225 58.27 -29.83 74.21
N VAL A 226 57.65 -28.67 74.41
CA VAL A 226 56.94 -28.35 75.66
C VAL A 226 55.67 -29.21 75.74
N LEU A 227 54.97 -29.39 74.62
CA LEU A 227 53.70 -30.10 74.58
C LEU A 227 53.84 -31.61 74.37
N PHE A 228 54.84 -32.04 73.61
CA PHE A 228 54.99 -33.41 73.13
C PHE A 228 56.41 -33.93 73.34
N PRO A 229 56.57 -35.19 73.75
CA PRO A 229 57.83 -35.90 73.59
C PRO A 229 58.26 -35.96 72.12
N SER A 230 59.57 -36.00 71.88
CA SER A 230 60.14 -36.05 70.53
C SER A 230 59.57 -37.19 69.69
N GLY A 231 59.19 -36.88 68.44
CA GLY A 231 58.64 -37.85 67.48
C GLY A 231 57.21 -38.35 67.78
N THR A 232 56.57 -37.89 68.85
CA THR A 232 55.20 -38.32 69.22
C THR A 232 54.16 -37.20 69.01
N ALA A 233 52.89 -37.60 68.97
CA ALA A 233 51.74 -36.69 69.00
C ALA A 233 50.90 -36.84 70.27
N VAL A 234 51.42 -37.49 71.31
CA VAL A 234 50.75 -37.65 72.61
C VAL A 234 51.25 -36.55 73.54
N LEU A 235 50.33 -35.80 74.15
CA LEU A 235 50.70 -34.72 75.07
C LEU A 235 51.43 -35.31 76.29
N ASN A 236 52.51 -34.66 76.72
CA ASN A 236 53.14 -34.95 78.01
C ASN A 236 52.33 -34.30 79.16
N GLU A 237 52.73 -34.56 80.40
CA GLU A 237 52.05 -34.02 81.59
C GLU A 237 52.06 -32.48 81.64
N ALA A 238 53.21 -31.87 81.37
CA ALA A 238 53.35 -30.40 81.34
C ALA A 238 52.47 -29.74 80.27
N GLY A 239 52.44 -30.31 79.06
CA GLY A 239 51.62 -29.86 77.95
C GLY A 239 50.13 -30.04 78.21
N SER A 240 49.75 -31.11 78.90
CA SER A 240 48.36 -31.34 79.32
C SER A 240 47.90 -30.27 80.31
N GLU A 241 48.74 -29.91 81.29
CA GLU A 241 48.44 -28.84 82.24
C GLU A 241 48.31 -27.47 81.56
N GLU A 242 49.17 -27.16 80.59
CA GLU A 242 49.06 -25.92 79.82
C GLU A 242 47.79 -25.87 78.95
N MET A 243 47.46 -26.96 78.26
CA MET A 243 46.23 -27.04 77.45
C MET A 243 44.96 -27.02 78.30
N LYS A 244 45.02 -27.51 79.55
CA LYS A 244 43.88 -27.45 80.48
C LYS A 244 43.56 -26.02 80.90
N LYS A 245 44.59 -25.23 81.20
CA LYS A 245 44.43 -23.80 81.52
C LYS A 245 43.89 -23.02 80.32
N LEU A 246 44.36 -23.34 79.12
CA LEU A 246 43.82 -22.80 77.88
C LEU A 246 42.33 -23.18 77.69
N ALA A 247 41.95 -24.44 77.95
CA ALA A 247 40.57 -24.88 77.85
C ALA A 247 39.64 -24.07 78.76
N VAL A 248 40.04 -23.84 80.02
CA VAL A 248 39.28 -22.99 80.97
C VAL A 248 39.13 -21.58 80.43
N ALA A 249 40.22 -20.97 79.97
CA ALA A 249 40.20 -19.62 79.39
C ALA A 249 39.25 -19.52 78.19
N LEU A 250 39.25 -20.53 77.30
CA LEU A 250 38.36 -20.56 76.14
C LEU A 250 36.89 -20.71 76.53
N ILE A 251 36.58 -21.53 77.54
CA ILE A 251 35.21 -21.75 78.03
C ILE A 251 34.66 -20.47 78.67
N ASP A 252 35.46 -19.78 79.48
CA ASP A 252 35.02 -18.54 80.12
C ASP A 252 34.84 -17.42 79.11
N LEU A 253 35.77 -17.30 78.17
CA LEU A 253 35.75 -16.25 77.17
C LEU A 253 34.66 -16.49 76.11
N GLN A 254 34.28 -17.74 75.83
CA GLN A 254 33.13 -18.06 74.99
C GLN A 254 31.82 -17.45 75.52
N LYS A 255 31.65 -17.32 76.84
CA LYS A 255 30.44 -16.74 77.46
C LYS A 255 30.29 -15.24 77.15
N GLU A 256 31.39 -14.56 76.81
CA GLU A 256 31.39 -13.13 76.50
C GLU A 256 31.19 -12.85 75.01
N ILE A 257 31.39 -13.85 74.13
CA ILE A 257 31.18 -13.69 72.69
C ILE A 257 29.74 -14.06 72.32
N PRO A 258 28.97 -13.16 71.70
CA PRO A 258 27.61 -13.46 71.22
C PRO A 258 27.57 -14.65 70.24
N ASP A 259 26.51 -15.46 70.33
CA ASP A 259 26.34 -16.67 69.52
C ASP A 259 26.23 -16.39 68.01
N GLU A 260 25.83 -15.17 67.62
CA GLU A 260 25.71 -14.73 66.23
C GLU A 260 27.08 -14.57 65.53
N ILE A 261 28.17 -14.67 66.29
CA ILE A 261 29.53 -14.60 65.77
C ILE A 261 30.05 -16.02 65.54
N ASN A 262 30.23 -16.37 64.26
CA ASN A 262 30.73 -17.67 63.83
C ASN A 262 32.26 -17.78 63.95
N TRP A 263 32.81 -17.57 65.14
CA TRP A 263 34.25 -17.76 65.39
C TRP A 263 34.62 -19.23 65.64
N VAL A 264 35.86 -19.59 65.31
CA VAL A 264 36.51 -20.85 65.67
C VAL A 264 37.97 -20.62 66.05
N LEU A 265 38.50 -21.44 66.97
CA LEU A 265 39.91 -21.53 67.28
C LEU A 265 40.56 -22.59 66.37
N ARG A 266 41.48 -22.14 65.53
CA ARG A 266 42.27 -23.00 64.66
C ARG A 266 43.60 -23.34 65.33
N VAL A 267 43.89 -24.63 65.39
CA VAL A 267 45.13 -25.23 65.90
C VAL A 267 45.97 -25.69 64.71
N ASP A 268 47.09 -25.03 64.49
CA ASP A 268 47.99 -25.24 63.36
C ASP A 268 49.24 -25.98 63.85
N GLY A 269 49.48 -27.18 63.33
CA GLY A 269 50.67 -27.97 63.61
C GLY A 269 51.76 -27.75 62.58
N HIS A 270 53.01 -27.62 63.03
CA HIS A 270 54.18 -27.46 62.18
C HIS A 270 55.35 -28.36 62.62
N THR A 271 56.19 -28.74 61.66
CA THR A 271 57.45 -29.47 61.89
C THR A 271 58.64 -28.62 61.44
N ASP A 272 59.85 -29.12 61.70
CA ASP A 272 61.04 -28.62 61.00
C ASP A 272 61.18 -29.32 59.65
N ASN A 273 62.28 -29.02 58.95
CA ASN A 273 62.62 -29.55 57.64
C ASN A 273 63.38 -30.89 57.69
N VAL A 274 63.48 -31.54 58.84
CA VAL A 274 64.12 -32.86 58.93
C VAL A 274 63.10 -33.90 58.52
N ALA A 275 63.41 -34.64 57.46
CA ALA A 275 62.55 -35.73 57.01
C ALA A 275 62.46 -36.81 58.10
N LEU A 276 61.25 -37.28 58.39
CA LEU A 276 61.04 -38.46 59.22
C LEU A 276 61.60 -39.70 58.51
N SER A 277 62.02 -40.71 59.28
CA SER A 277 62.56 -41.95 58.73
C SER A 277 61.55 -42.74 57.88
N GLY A 278 60.26 -42.39 57.93
CA GLY A 278 59.16 -43.07 57.24
C GLY A 278 58.79 -44.45 57.83
N THR A 279 59.57 -44.95 58.78
CA THR A 279 59.42 -46.26 59.42
C THR A 279 58.80 -46.21 60.83
N GLY A 280 58.56 -45.00 61.35
CA GLY A 280 57.93 -44.77 62.65
C GLY A 280 56.40 -44.72 62.60
N GLN A 281 55.77 -44.22 63.67
CA GLN A 281 54.31 -44.07 63.76
C GLN A 281 53.71 -43.15 62.68
N PHE A 282 54.46 -42.15 62.23
CA PHE A 282 54.05 -41.18 61.21
C PHE A 282 54.94 -41.34 59.98
N LYS A 283 54.34 -41.36 58.79
CA LYS A 283 55.06 -41.57 57.53
C LYS A 283 55.81 -40.34 57.07
N ASP A 284 55.25 -39.15 57.34
CA ASP A 284 55.82 -37.87 56.94
C ASP A 284 55.47 -36.74 57.92
N ASN A 285 56.03 -35.56 57.65
CA ASN A 285 55.82 -34.36 58.45
C ASN A 285 54.38 -33.81 58.36
N TRP A 286 53.62 -34.14 57.31
CA TRP A 286 52.19 -33.80 57.21
C TRP A 286 51.36 -34.59 58.21
N GLU A 287 51.58 -35.91 58.29
CA GLU A 287 50.91 -36.78 59.26
C GLU A 287 51.26 -36.38 60.69
N LEU A 288 52.54 -36.14 61.00
CA LEU A 288 52.97 -35.76 62.35
C LEU A 288 52.38 -34.42 62.79
N SER A 289 52.47 -33.39 61.94
CA SER A 289 51.93 -32.06 62.26
C SER A 289 50.40 -32.08 62.44
N SER A 290 49.69 -32.78 61.54
CA SER A 290 48.23 -32.93 61.62
C SER A 290 47.83 -33.71 62.86
N ALA A 291 48.51 -34.81 63.18
CA ALA A 291 48.24 -35.61 64.36
C ALA A 291 48.43 -34.81 65.65
N ARG A 292 49.49 -33.99 65.75
CA ARG A 292 49.72 -33.12 66.91
C ARG A 292 48.62 -32.06 67.06
N ALA A 293 48.21 -31.41 65.98
CA ALA A 293 47.10 -30.45 66.00
C ALA A 293 45.78 -31.11 66.44
N ILE A 294 45.48 -32.31 65.91
CA ILE A 294 44.30 -33.09 66.29
C ILE A 294 44.36 -33.51 67.76
N SER A 295 45.52 -33.91 68.27
CA SER A 295 45.69 -34.27 69.69
C SER A 295 45.37 -33.10 70.62
N VAL A 296 45.82 -31.89 70.29
CA VAL A 296 45.47 -30.67 71.04
C VAL A 296 43.96 -30.41 70.97
N VAL A 297 43.36 -30.46 69.78
CA VAL A 297 41.90 -30.26 69.63
C VAL A 297 41.11 -31.30 70.43
N LYS A 298 41.45 -32.58 70.34
CA LYS A 298 40.79 -33.65 71.10
C LYS A 298 40.94 -33.45 72.61
N PHE A 299 42.12 -33.00 73.06
CA PHE A 299 42.35 -32.70 74.46
C PHE A 299 41.48 -31.53 74.93
N LEU A 300 41.39 -30.44 74.15
CA LEU A 300 40.52 -29.30 74.46
C LEU A 300 39.05 -29.71 74.53
N ILE A 301 38.58 -30.56 73.60
CA ILE A 301 37.22 -31.12 73.62
C ILE A 301 36.97 -31.94 74.89
N ALA A 302 37.91 -32.81 75.25
CA ALA A 302 37.82 -33.62 76.47
C ALA A 302 37.76 -32.76 77.75
N ASN A 303 38.29 -31.54 77.71
CA ASN A 303 38.26 -30.57 78.80
C ASN A 303 37.10 -29.55 78.67
N GLY A 304 36.12 -29.81 77.81
CA GLY A 304 34.85 -29.06 77.76
C GLY A 304 34.74 -27.96 76.71
N VAL A 305 35.76 -27.74 75.88
CA VAL A 305 35.67 -26.78 74.77
C VAL A 305 34.75 -27.37 73.68
N PRO A 306 33.72 -26.63 73.20
CA PRO A 306 32.81 -27.16 72.18
C PRO A 306 33.53 -27.51 70.87
N ALA A 307 33.28 -28.73 70.37
CA ALA A 307 33.93 -29.23 69.16
C ALA A 307 33.64 -28.38 67.91
N ASN A 308 32.48 -27.73 67.84
CA ASN A 308 32.10 -26.82 66.76
C ASN A 308 32.85 -25.47 66.77
N ARG A 309 33.65 -25.20 67.81
CA ARG A 309 34.51 -24.02 67.94
C ARG A 309 35.99 -24.33 67.70
N LEU A 310 36.33 -25.55 67.27
CA LEU A 310 37.71 -26.00 67.10
C LEU A 310 37.97 -26.51 65.68
N VAL A 311 39.14 -26.17 65.14
CA VAL A 311 39.63 -26.66 63.85
C VAL A 311 41.08 -27.09 64.03
N ALA A 312 41.48 -28.25 63.49
CA ALA A 312 42.87 -28.68 63.43
C ALA A 312 43.37 -28.61 61.98
N ALA A 313 44.57 -28.08 61.78
CA ALA A 313 45.27 -28.08 60.49
C ALA A 313 46.74 -28.48 60.71
N GLY A 314 47.29 -29.34 59.86
CA GLY A 314 48.74 -29.58 59.79
C GLY A 314 49.32 -28.85 58.58
N PHE A 315 50.54 -28.35 58.69
CA PHE A 315 51.25 -27.67 57.60
C PHE A 315 52.61 -28.30 57.27
N GLY A 316 53.01 -29.35 58.00
CA GLY A 316 54.34 -29.94 57.90
C GLY A 316 55.45 -28.89 58.04
N GLU A 317 56.47 -29.01 57.19
CA GLU A 317 57.64 -28.13 57.12
C GLU A 317 57.45 -26.90 56.23
N PHE A 318 56.32 -26.80 55.52
CA PHE A 318 56.12 -25.84 54.41
C PHE A 318 55.74 -24.42 54.86
N GLN A 319 55.62 -24.19 56.17
CA GLN A 319 55.43 -22.86 56.75
C GLN A 319 56.41 -22.67 57.91
N PRO A 320 57.72 -22.51 57.64
CA PRO A 320 58.70 -22.25 58.69
C PRO A 320 58.47 -20.87 59.31
N LEU A 321 58.60 -20.77 60.63
CA LEU A 321 58.59 -19.49 61.33
C LEU A 321 59.86 -18.69 61.04
N GLU A 322 61.00 -19.40 60.97
CA GLU A 322 62.30 -18.83 60.62
C GLU A 322 63.01 -19.78 59.63
N PRO A 323 63.51 -19.27 58.49
CA PRO A 323 64.27 -20.09 57.56
C PRO A 323 65.65 -20.42 58.16
N GLY A 324 66.10 -21.67 58.01
CA GLY A 324 67.43 -22.10 58.43
C GLY A 324 67.50 -23.53 58.96
N ASP A 325 68.73 -24.00 59.17
CA ASP A 325 69.05 -25.40 59.45
C ASP A 325 69.70 -25.64 60.81
N THR A 326 69.84 -24.61 61.64
CA THR A 326 70.44 -24.77 62.97
C THR A 326 69.47 -25.50 63.92
N PRO A 327 69.97 -26.24 64.93
CA PRO A 327 69.11 -26.90 65.91
C PRO A 327 68.09 -25.97 66.57
N GLU A 328 68.47 -24.72 66.82
CA GLU A 328 67.63 -23.69 67.45
C GLU A 328 66.53 -23.19 66.50
N VAL A 329 66.84 -23.04 65.21
CA VAL A 329 65.83 -22.70 64.18
C VAL A 329 64.83 -23.85 64.01
N ARG A 330 65.33 -25.09 63.95
CA ARG A 330 64.48 -26.28 63.84
C ARG A 330 63.53 -26.43 65.04
N ALA A 331 64.03 -26.25 66.26
CA ALA A 331 63.19 -26.26 67.46
C ALA A 331 62.08 -25.19 67.41
N ARG A 332 62.39 -23.99 66.90
CA ARG A 332 61.39 -22.93 66.74
C ARG A 332 60.37 -23.22 65.64
N ASN A 333 60.75 -23.94 64.58
CA ASN A 333 59.84 -24.34 63.51
C ASN A 333 58.90 -25.48 63.94
N ARG A 334 59.33 -26.38 64.83
CA ARG A 334 58.49 -27.38 65.48
C ARG A 334 57.57 -26.72 66.51
N ARG A 335 56.36 -26.35 66.11
CA ARG A 335 55.45 -25.60 66.98
C ARG A 335 53.97 -25.92 66.74
N ILE A 336 53.14 -25.57 67.70
CA ILE A 336 51.69 -25.45 67.55
C ILE A 336 51.33 -23.98 67.59
N GLU A 337 50.64 -23.48 66.56
CA GLU A 337 50.07 -22.14 66.56
C GLU A 337 48.57 -22.21 66.83
N LEU A 338 48.07 -21.32 67.68
CA LEU A 338 46.65 -21.15 67.92
C LEU A 338 46.22 -19.78 67.41
N LYS A 339 45.15 -19.74 66.61
CA LYS A 339 44.61 -18.50 66.05
C LYS A 339 43.09 -18.51 65.97
N LEU A 340 42.49 -17.34 66.14
CA LEU A 340 41.05 -17.15 65.96
C LEU A 340 40.73 -16.86 64.50
N THR A 341 39.69 -17.48 63.95
CA THR A 341 39.20 -17.21 62.59
C THR A 341 37.68 -17.30 62.54
N GLU A 342 37.08 -16.74 61.49
CA GLU A 342 35.69 -17.01 61.14
C GLU A 342 35.58 -18.43 60.56
N ARG A 343 34.47 -19.10 60.86
CA ARG A 343 34.15 -20.47 60.45
C ARG A 343 33.85 -20.58 58.96
#